data_AF-B9X924-F1
#
_entry.id   AF-B9X924-F1
#
_cell.length_a   1.000
_cell.length_b   1.000
_cell.length_c   1.000
_cell.angle_alpha   90.00
_cell.angle_beta   90.00
_cell.angle_gamma   90.00
#
_symmetry.space_group_name_H-M   'P 1'
#
loop_
_entity.id
_entity.type
_entity.pdbx_description
1 polymer ?
#
loop_
_entity_poly.entity_id
_entity_poly.type
_entity_poly.pdbx_seq_one_letter_code
_entity_poly.pdbx_strand_id
1 'polypeptide(L)'
;MKKKYENYFKKRLILNLLIFLLLACSSESIFSQLGNLQKINHEYNILGSSSPTGISLVGETLYIAAMHLFKKENGKIEKIDLSNSYEFINDIVNVSGKTYLLAQNKNSELEVYELNGKDWTSKFKKPLNAYKFLKSVGKDGIKEAYILAIDKNNQERILDLQGADKTPSQANKNDKFYQISNEDNLITGNSLKIWQTNNNTYTNIDYQQTKEIMPIIKTNIRGFSEILVMSGGYNNLDTKFKVYSSANNYTTPIFTQDEVGEFSSYFAREFNDAILIGSNNGFAEFTKNKEGIFALQAPSKSVEPGAYNGSQLSKTGLNDIIPVSNNTIYILTQGKGLWKLENRKLTKE
;
A
#
# COMPACT_ATOMS: atom_id res chain seq x y z
N MET A 1 52.46 37.82 11.91
CA MET A 1 51.72 37.31 10.71
C MET A 1 51.21 35.88 10.86
N LYS A 2 51.96 34.91 11.42
CA LYS A 2 51.53 33.49 11.57
C LYS A 2 50.17 33.26 12.27
N LYS A 3 49.92 33.88 13.43
CA LYS A 3 48.65 33.71 14.18
C LYS A 3 47.38 34.18 13.44
N LYS A 4 47.50 35.17 12.53
CA LYS A 4 46.36 35.71 11.78
C LYS A 4 45.93 34.75 10.66
N TYR A 5 46.88 34.05 10.06
CA TYR A 5 46.63 33.02 9.04
C TYR A 5 46.12 31.70 9.63
N GLU A 6 46.59 31.30 10.82
CA GLU A 6 46.04 30.12 11.52
C GLU A 6 44.57 30.27 11.89
N ASN A 7 44.16 31.46 12.36
CA ASN A 7 42.75 31.74 12.66
C ASN A 7 41.89 31.81 11.39
N TYR A 8 42.44 32.25 10.25
CA TYR A 8 41.75 32.25 8.98
C TYR A 8 41.52 30.82 8.45
N PHE A 9 42.55 29.97 8.52
CA PHE A 9 42.44 28.56 8.14
C PHE A 9 41.51 27.78 9.06
N LYS A 10 41.57 27.98 10.39
CA LYS A 10 40.62 27.36 11.34
C LYS A 10 39.19 27.80 11.08
N LYS A 11 38.94 29.09 10.84
CA LYS A 11 37.58 29.58 10.52
C LYS A 11 37.05 29.02 9.21
N ARG A 12 37.89 28.91 8.18
CA ARG A 12 37.49 28.36 6.87
C ARG A 12 37.27 26.85 6.92
N LEU A 13 38.06 26.12 7.72
CA LEU A 13 37.87 24.69 7.97
C LEU A 13 36.57 24.45 8.75
N ILE A 14 36.29 25.23 9.81
CA ILE A 14 35.05 25.17 10.58
C ILE A 14 33.84 25.53 9.72
N LEU A 15 33.95 26.54 8.86
CA LEU A 15 32.87 26.93 7.95
C LEU A 15 32.60 25.85 6.90
N ASN A 16 33.64 25.24 6.33
CA ASN A 16 33.49 24.11 5.40
C ASN A 16 32.96 22.86 6.10
N LEU A 17 33.33 22.59 7.36
CA LEU A 17 32.74 21.52 8.18
C LEU A 17 31.27 21.81 8.50
N LEU A 18 30.90 23.06 8.80
CA LEU A 18 29.50 23.44 9.01
C LEU A 18 28.68 23.31 7.73
N ILE A 19 29.24 23.71 6.58
CA ILE A 19 28.60 23.54 5.27
C ILE A 19 28.48 22.05 4.93
N PHE A 20 29.49 21.23 5.22
CA PHE A 20 29.40 19.77 5.09
C PHE A 20 28.41 19.14 6.07
N LEU A 21 28.26 19.65 7.30
CA LEU A 21 27.25 19.21 8.26
C LEU A 21 25.83 19.67 7.87
N LEU A 22 25.68 20.84 7.26
CA LEU A 22 24.41 21.34 6.72
C LEU A 22 24.02 20.62 5.41
N LEU A 23 25.00 20.19 4.60
CA LEU A 23 24.80 19.36 3.41
C LEU A 23 24.64 17.87 3.73
N ALA A 24 25.23 17.39 4.83
CA ALA A 24 25.01 16.05 5.37
C ALA A 24 23.75 15.95 6.23
N CYS A 25 23.12 17.08 6.56
CA CYS A 25 21.75 17.14 7.07
C CYS A 25 20.74 17.03 5.92
N SER A 26 20.99 16.09 5.01
CA SER A 26 20.05 15.70 3.97
C SER A 26 19.27 14.46 4.45
N SER A 27 17.96 14.62 4.61
CA SER A 27 16.97 13.54 4.73
C SER A 27 16.99 12.69 6.01
N GLU A 28 16.87 13.31 7.19
CA GLU A 28 15.97 12.65 8.14
C GLU A 28 14.60 12.57 7.44
N SER A 29 14.08 11.35 7.27
CA SER A 29 12.81 11.22 6.55
C SER A 29 11.75 11.96 7.33
N ILE A 30 10.82 12.56 6.59
CA ILE A 30 9.60 13.17 7.11
C ILE A 30 8.90 12.28 8.15
N PHE A 31 9.05 10.95 8.01
CA PHE A 31 8.51 9.94 8.90
C PHE A 31 9.36 9.66 10.15
N SER A 32 10.67 9.92 10.10
CA SER A 32 11.54 9.98 11.30
C SER A 32 11.11 11.13 12.20
N GLN A 33 10.77 12.28 11.61
CA GLN A 33 10.28 13.45 12.36
C GLN A 33 8.86 13.22 12.91
N LEU A 34 7.96 12.58 12.15
CA LEU A 34 6.65 12.16 12.64
C LEU A 34 6.74 11.02 13.67
N GLY A 35 7.70 10.09 13.54
CA GLY A 35 7.89 8.98 14.48
C GLY A 35 8.43 9.40 15.86
N ASN A 36 9.10 10.56 15.95
CA ASN A 36 9.50 11.16 17.22
C ASN A 36 8.35 11.87 17.95
N LEU A 37 7.22 12.10 17.26
CA LEU A 37 6.00 12.66 17.83
C LEU A 37 4.99 11.52 18.05
N GLN A 38 4.77 11.17 19.33
CA GLN A 38 3.65 10.36 19.87
C GLN A 38 3.94 8.87 20.16
N LYS A 39 4.03 8.58 21.47
CA LYS A 39 3.82 7.25 22.07
C LYS A 39 2.43 7.23 22.72
N ILE A 40 1.50 6.44 22.20
CA ILE A 40 0.26 6.09 22.91
C ILE A 40 -0.06 4.60 22.68
N ASN A 41 -0.32 3.88 23.76
CA ASN A 41 -0.71 2.46 23.79
C ASN A 41 -2.18 2.28 23.36
N HIS A 42 -2.46 1.40 22.38
CA HIS A 42 -3.79 0.79 22.21
C HIS A 42 -3.69 -0.63 21.63
N GLU A 43 -4.36 -1.57 22.30
CA GLU A 43 -4.25 -3.04 22.14
C GLU A 43 -4.99 -3.65 20.93
N TYR A 44 -5.41 -2.86 19.94
CA TYR A 44 -6.14 -3.39 18.77
C TYR A 44 -5.52 -3.06 17.41
N ASN A 45 -4.24 -2.71 17.39
CA ASN A 45 -3.56 -2.32 16.16
C ASN A 45 -2.64 -3.45 15.64
N ILE A 46 -2.95 -3.98 14.46
CA ILE A 46 -2.00 -4.76 13.66
C ILE A 46 -0.92 -3.82 13.06
N LEU A 47 -1.08 -2.49 13.20
CA LEU A 47 -0.14 -1.46 12.78
C LEU A 47 0.12 -0.51 13.96
N GLY A 48 1.30 -0.53 14.58
CA GLY A 48 1.65 0.35 15.71
C GLY A 48 1.23 1.81 15.49
N SER A 49 0.69 2.41 16.55
CA SER A 49 -0.08 3.67 16.69
C SER A 49 0.60 5.00 16.27
N SER A 50 1.45 4.99 15.25
CA SER A 50 2.10 6.21 14.71
C SER A 50 2.49 6.10 13.24
N SER A 51 2.14 4.99 12.57
CA SER A 51 2.44 4.80 11.15
C SER A 51 1.35 5.38 10.26
N PRO A 52 1.69 6.11 9.19
CA PRO A 52 0.69 6.52 8.21
C PRO A 52 0.05 5.28 7.58
N THR A 53 -1.26 5.40 7.38
CA THR A 53 -2.16 4.33 6.99
C THR A 53 -2.55 4.42 5.53
N GLY A 54 -2.40 5.60 4.91
CA GLY A 54 -2.69 5.81 3.50
C GLY A 54 -1.94 7.00 2.90
N ILE A 55 -1.68 6.95 1.60
CA ILE A 55 -1.11 8.05 0.82
C ILE A 55 -1.90 8.22 -0.48
N SER A 56 -2.02 9.47 -0.95
CA SER A 56 -2.65 9.76 -2.23
C SER A 56 -2.00 10.96 -2.91
N LEU A 57 -1.88 10.91 -4.23
CA LEU A 57 -1.32 12.00 -5.04
C LEU A 57 -2.47 12.70 -5.78
N VAL A 58 -2.58 14.02 -5.61
CA VAL A 58 -3.60 14.86 -6.26
C VAL A 58 -2.88 16.00 -6.96
N GLY A 59 -2.77 15.90 -8.29
CA GLY A 59 -1.84 16.76 -9.05
C GLY A 59 -0.41 16.51 -8.55
N GLU A 60 0.26 17.56 -8.09
CA GLU A 60 1.61 17.49 -7.51
C GLU A 60 1.62 17.38 -5.98
N THR A 61 0.44 17.35 -5.36
CA THR A 61 0.28 17.36 -3.91
C THR A 61 0.18 15.95 -3.38
N LEU A 62 1.11 15.58 -2.50
CA LEU A 62 1.03 14.32 -1.78
C LEU A 62 0.25 14.51 -0.48
N TYR A 63 -0.86 13.81 -0.35
CA TYR A 63 -1.61 13.70 0.89
C TYR A 63 -1.22 12.44 1.65
N ILE A 64 -1.14 12.56 2.98
CA ILE A 64 -0.70 11.50 3.88
C ILE A 64 -1.73 11.38 5.00
N ALA A 65 -2.39 10.22 5.07
CA ALA A 65 -3.26 9.83 6.16
C ALA A 65 -2.45 9.09 7.24
N ALA A 66 -2.53 9.60 8.46
CA ALA A 66 -2.05 8.95 9.69
C ALA A 66 -3.12 9.21 10.76
N MET A 67 -2.76 9.66 11.97
CA MET A 67 -3.75 10.15 12.93
C MET A 67 -4.46 11.44 12.47
N HIS A 68 -3.77 12.25 11.67
CA HIS A 68 -4.29 13.45 11.02
C HIS A 68 -4.03 13.38 9.52
N LEU A 69 -4.65 14.31 8.80
CA LEU A 69 -4.34 14.52 7.40
C LEU A 69 -3.20 15.53 7.25
N PHE A 70 -2.22 15.18 6.43
CA PHE A 70 -1.13 16.09 6.04
C PHE A 70 -1.10 16.21 4.52
N LYS A 71 -0.59 17.35 4.03
CA LYS A 71 -0.22 17.52 2.63
C LYS A 71 1.26 17.93 2.52
N LYS A 72 1.93 17.43 1.49
CA LYS A 72 3.27 17.84 1.07
C LYS A 72 3.16 18.51 -0.30
N GLU A 73 3.51 19.79 -0.36
CA GLU A 73 3.55 20.60 -1.58
C GLU A 73 4.89 21.34 -1.61
N ASN A 74 5.64 21.26 -2.72
CA ASN A 74 6.94 21.94 -2.88
C ASN A 74 7.93 21.67 -1.73
N GLY A 75 7.92 20.44 -1.19
CA GLY A 75 8.77 20.04 -0.06
C GLY A 75 8.31 20.54 1.31
N LYS A 76 7.28 21.38 1.40
CA LYS A 76 6.68 21.83 2.66
C LYS A 76 5.56 20.90 3.07
N ILE A 77 5.51 20.57 4.36
CA ILE A 77 4.44 19.75 4.95
C ILE A 77 3.55 20.61 5.82
N GLU A 78 2.25 20.46 5.62
CA GLU A 78 1.23 21.16 6.39
C GLU A 78 0.20 20.15 6.88
N LYS A 79 -0.15 20.25 8.16
CA LYS A 79 -1.30 19.54 8.70
C LYS A 79 -2.57 20.22 8.17
N ILE A 80 -3.52 19.41 7.73
CA ILE A 80 -4.85 19.88 7.36
C ILE A 80 -5.76 19.59 8.54
N ASP A 81 -6.27 20.66 9.14
CA ASP A 81 -7.34 20.55 10.12
C ASP A 81 -8.66 20.44 9.36
N LEU A 82 -9.17 19.21 9.29
CA LEU A 82 -10.57 18.99 8.99
C LEU A 82 -11.35 19.47 10.25
N SER A 83 -12.62 19.80 10.12
CA SER A 83 -13.43 20.29 11.25
C SER A 83 -13.23 19.49 12.55
N ASN A 84 -13.59 20.07 13.71
CA ASN A 84 -13.48 19.44 15.04
C ASN A 84 -14.27 18.10 15.23
N SER A 85 -14.81 17.52 14.16
CA SER A 85 -15.66 16.33 14.11
C SER A 85 -14.90 15.00 14.15
N TYR A 86 -13.68 14.91 13.59
CA TYR A 86 -12.97 13.63 13.49
C TYR A 86 -12.11 13.32 14.73
N GLU A 87 -11.94 12.03 15.04
CA GLU A 87 -11.04 11.52 16.06
C GLU A 87 -9.69 11.12 15.44
N PHE A 88 -9.73 10.34 14.36
CA PHE A 88 -8.56 9.95 13.58
C PHE A 88 -8.90 9.74 12.11
N ILE A 89 -7.87 9.86 11.25
CA ILE A 89 -7.95 9.53 9.84
C ILE A 89 -7.53 8.08 9.64
N ASN A 90 -8.28 7.35 8.83
CA ASN A 90 -8.04 5.92 8.59
C ASN A 90 -7.28 5.69 7.30
N ASP A 91 -7.66 6.32 6.20
CA ASP A 91 -7.05 6.10 4.89
C ASP A 91 -7.46 7.23 3.92
N ILE A 92 -6.76 7.31 2.79
CA ILE A 92 -7.04 8.24 1.70
C ILE A 92 -6.85 7.55 0.36
N VAL A 93 -7.67 7.89 -0.62
CA VAL A 93 -7.56 7.35 -1.98
C VAL A 93 -7.96 8.39 -3.02
N ASN A 94 -7.24 8.45 -4.15
CA ASN A 94 -7.67 9.17 -5.34
C ASN A 94 -8.12 8.16 -6.40
N VAL A 95 -9.40 8.20 -6.77
CA VAL A 95 -9.99 7.34 -7.79
C VAL A 95 -10.40 8.22 -8.97
N SER A 96 -9.69 8.07 -10.09
CA SER A 96 -9.96 8.78 -11.34
C SER A 96 -10.13 10.30 -11.14
N GLY A 97 -9.23 10.92 -10.36
CA GLY A 97 -9.22 12.37 -10.12
C GLY A 97 -10.10 12.83 -8.96
N LYS A 98 -10.93 11.97 -8.38
CA LYS A 98 -11.70 12.27 -7.16
C LYS A 98 -11.00 11.72 -5.93
N THR A 99 -10.77 12.57 -4.94
CA THR A 99 -10.05 12.17 -3.71
C THR A 99 -11.03 12.00 -2.56
N TYR A 100 -10.95 10.86 -1.90
CA TYR A 100 -11.76 10.51 -0.75
C TYR A 100 -10.89 10.27 0.46
N LEU A 101 -11.37 10.74 1.61
CA LEU A 101 -10.77 10.53 2.90
C LEU A 101 -11.72 9.71 3.76
N LEU A 102 -11.18 8.67 4.38
CA LEU A 102 -11.89 7.84 5.34
C LEU A 102 -11.44 8.23 6.75
N ALA A 103 -12.39 8.52 7.61
CA ALA A 103 -12.14 8.95 8.98
C ALA A 103 -13.07 8.24 9.97
N GLN A 104 -12.64 8.19 11.22
CA GLN A 104 -13.49 7.87 12.36
C GLN A 104 -13.84 9.17 13.08
N ASN A 105 -15.13 9.42 13.30
CA ASN A 105 -15.56 10.56 14.10
C ASN A 105 -15.52 10.28 15.61
N LYS A 106 -15.61 11.33 16.43
CA LYS A 106 -15.57 11.24 17.91
C LYS A 106 -16.70 10.43 18.55
N ASN A 107 -17.74 10.10 17.78
CA ASN A 107 -18.85 9.23 18.21
C ASN A 107 -18.63 7.77 17.78
N SER A 108 -17.42 7.42 17.32
CA SER A 108 -17.11 6.11 16.73
C SER A 108 -18.02 5.76 15.53
N GLU A 109 -18.43 6.76 14.75
CA GLU A 109 -19.06 6.56 13.44
C GLU A 109 -18.05 6.79 12.31
N LEU A 110 -18.06 5.92 11.32
CA LEU A 110 -17.31 6.08 10.07
C LEU A 110 -17.82 7.31 9.35
N GLU A 111 -16.90 8.13 8.84
CA GLU A 111 -17.18 9.31 8.04
C GLU A 111 -16.31 9.33 6.78
N VAL A 112 -16.93 9.71 5.67
CA VAL A 112 -16.23 9.86 4.37
C VAL A 112 -16.30 11.30 3.94
N TYR A 113 -15.15 11.86 3.56
CA TYR A 113 -15.04 13.19 2.98
C TYR A 113 -14.57 13.09 1.53
N GLU A 114 -15.02 14.04 0.70
CA GLU A 114 -14.56 14.23 -0.68
C GLU A 114 -13.82 15.57 -0.79
N LEU A 115 -12.69 15.58 -1.48
CA LEU A 115 -11.94 16.79 -1.77
C LEU A 115 -12.58 17.53 -2.95
N ASN A 116 -13.13 18.71 -2.69
CA ASN A 116 -13.75 19.59 -3.67
C ASN A 116 -12.92 20.87 -3.80
N GLY A 117 -12.07 20.93 -4.83
CA GLY A 117 -11.08 22.01 -4.95
C GLY A 117 -10.05 21.91 -3.82
N LYS A 118 -10.10 22.86 -2.87
CA LYS A 118 -9.21 22.88 -1.70
C LYS A 118 -9.90 22.43 -0.40
N ASP A 119 -11.22 22.26 -0.44
CA ASP A 119 -12.03 22.02 0.74
C ASP A 119 -12.46 20.55 0.84
N TRP A 120 -12.46 20.04 2.06
CA TRP A 120 -12.96 18.70 2.35
C TRP A 120 -14.42 18.79 2.80
N THR A 121 -15.31 18.13 2.06
CA THR A 121 -16.74 18.13 2.36
C THR A 121 -17.18 16.75 2.83
N SER A 122 -17.89 16.68 3.95
CA SER A 122 -18.49 15.43 4.43
C SER A 122 -19.50 14.92 3.41
N LYS A 123 -19.37 13.64 3.03
CA LYS A 123 -20.20 12.97 2.03
C LYS A 123 -21.29 12.15 2.67
N PHE A 124 -20.91 11.33 3.66
CA PHE A 124 -21.84 10.59 4.50
C PHE A 124 -21.15 10.08 5.76
N LYS A 125 -21.97 9.61 6.70
CA LYS A 125 -21.55 8.89 7.90
C LYS A 125 -22.36 7.62 8.11
N LYS A 126 -21.78 6.62 8.77
CA LYS A 126 -22.43 5.33 9.10
C LYS A 126 -22.05 4.87 10.51
N PRO A 127 -22.93 4.17 11.24
CA PRO A 127 -22.64 3.60 12.55
C PRO A 127 -21.78 2.32 12.42
N LEU A 128 -20.59 2.49 11.87
CA LEU A 128 -19.58 1.45 11.62
C LEU A 128 -18.21 2.00 12.05
N ASN A 129 -17.29 1.13 12.39
CA ASN A 129 -15.89 1.51 12.59
C ASN A 129 -15.19 1.59 11.23
N ALA A 130 -14.55 2.72 10.94
CA ALA A 130 -13.74 2.88 9.74
C ALA A 130 -12.50 1.99 9.81
N TYR A 131 -12.16 1.31 8.71
CA TYR A 131 -10.94 0.51 8.64
C TYR A 131 -9.95 1.03 7.59
N LYS A 132 -10.21 0.80 6.29
CA LYS A 132 -9.33 1.24 5.18
C LYS A 132 -10.09 1.26 3.85
N PHE A 133 -9.45 1.73 2.77
CA PHE A 133 -9.94 1.46 1.42
C PHE A 133 -9.41 0.12 0.89
N LEU A 134 -10.28 -0.65 0.24
CA LEU A 134 -9.88 -1.72 -0.67
C LEU A 134 -9.61 -1.08 -2.03
N LYS A 135 -8.38 -1.19 -2.54
CA LYS A 135 -7.93 -0.43 -3.71
C LYS A 135 -7.70 -1.35 -4.91
N SER A 136 -8.19 -0.91 -6.06
CA SER A 136 -7.93 -1.52 -7.36
C SER A 136 -6.76 -0.78 -8.00
N VAL A 137 -5.61 -1.44 -8.02
CA VAL A 137 -4.33 -0.80 -8.34
C VAL A 137 -4.07 -0.91 -9.83
N GLY A 138 -4.22 0.20 -10.54
CA GLY A 138 -3.93 0.29 -11.96
C GLY A 138 -2.48 0.65 -12.25
N LYS A 139 -2.23 0.91 -13.54
CA LYS A 139 -0.93 1.35 -14.07
C LYS A 139 -0.58 2.79 -13.67
N ASP A 140 -1.57 3.66 -13.71
CA ASP A 140 -1.49 5.12 -13.69
C ASP A 140 -2.44 5.73 -12.62
N GLY A 141 -2.74 4.95 -11.59
CA GLY A 141 -3.55 5.37 -10.45
C GLY A 141 -4.39 4.23 -9.89
N ILE A 142 -5.24 4.57 -8.93
CA ILE A 142 -6.28 3.66 -8.42
C ILE A 142 -7.49 3.75 -9.33
N LYS A 143 -7.97 2.61 -9.86
CA LYS A 143 -9.09 2.57 -10.81
C LYS A 143 -10.45 2.49 -10.13
N GLU A 144 -10.50 1.79 -9.01
CA GLU A 144 -11.69 1.66 -8.19
C GLU A 144 -11.29 1.58 -6.70
N ALA A 145 -12.20 1.97 -5.81
CA ALA A 145 -12.03 1.74 -4.38
C ALA A 145 -13.36 1.42 -3.71
N TYR A 146 -13.32 0.51 -2.74
CA TYR A 146 -14.39 0.30 -1.77
C TYR A 146 -13.92 0.67 -0.38
N ILE A 147 -14.85 1.00 0.51
CA ILE A 147 -14.58 1.26 1.92
C ILE A 147 -14.75 -0.06 2.67
N LEU A 148 -13.69 -0.48 3.35
CA LEU A 148 -13.76 -1.55 4.34
C LEU A 148 -14.06 -0.92 5.70
N ALA A 149 -15.10 -1.43 6.35
CA ALA A 149 -15.56 -1.02 7.66
C ALA A 149 -15.83 -2.25 8.53
N ILE A 150 -15.96 -2.05 9.83
CA ILE A 150 -16.25 -3.11 10.80
C ILE A 150 -17.54 -2.77 11.53
N ASP A 151 -18.49 -3.71 11.57
CA ASP A 151 -19.72 -3.52 12.33
C ASP A 151 -19.58 -3.92 13.81
N LYS A 152 -20.65 -3.68 14.59
CA LYS A 152 -20.70 -4.00 16.02
C LYS A 152 -20.46 -5.48 16.37
N ASN A 153 -20.58 -6.39 15.40
CA ASN A 153 -20.37 -7.82 15.58
C ASN A 153 -18.95 -8.24 15.13
N ASN A 154 -18.06 -7.28 14.88
CA ASN A 154 -16.73 -7.47 14.31
C ASN A 154 -16.74 -8.10 12.90
N GLN A 155 -17.85 -8.00 12.18
CA GLN A 155 -17.93 -8.43 10.78
C GLN A 155 -17.46 -7.31 9.86
N GLU A 156 -16.66 -7.66 8.87
CA GLU A 156 -16.24 -6.71 7.84
C GLU A 156 -17.39 -6.40 6.88
N ARG A 157 -17.53 -5.12 6.57
CA ARG A 157 -18.53 -4.57 5.66
C ARG A 157 -17.83 -3.80 4.56
N ILE A 158 -18.31 -3.99 3.34
CA ILE A 158 -17.79 -3.33 2.16
C ILE A 158 -18.84 -2.33 1.70
N LEU A 159 -18.47 -1.05 1.63
CA LEU A 159 -19.33 -0.01 1.09
C LEU A 159 -18.73 0.55 -0.19
N ASP A 160 -19.56 0.94 -1.14
CA ASP A 160 -19.11 1.81 -2.23
C ASP A 160 -18.86 3.24 -1.72
N LEU A 161 -18.25 4.07 -2.59
CA LEU A 161 -17.93 5.48 -2.28
C LEU A 161 -19.18 6.37 -2.13
N GLN A 162 -20.38 5.83 -2.28
CA GLN A 162 -21.66 6.50 -2.00
C GLN A 162 -22.32 5.97 -0.71
N GLY A 163 -21.69 4.99 -0.04
CA GLY A 163 -22.14 4.42 1.23
C GLY A 163 -23.22 3.33 1.07
N ALA A 164 -23.40 2.79 -0.14
CA ALA A 164 -24.25 1.62 -0.33
C ALA A 164 -23.47 0.35 0.00
N ASP A 165 -24.16 -0.62 0.62
CA ASP A 165 -23.54 -1.88 1.02
C ASP A 165 -23.28 -2.77 -0.20
N LYS A 166 -22.06 -3.27 -0.29
CA LYS A 166 -21.52 -4.17 -1.32
C LYS A 166 -20.94 -5.44 -0.71
N THR A 167 -21.16 -5.66 0.58
CA THR A 167 -20.74 -6.89 1.28
C THR A 167 -21.43 -8.08 0.62
N PRO A 168 -20.68 -9.09 0.12
CA PRO A 168 -21.29 -10.28 -0.47
C PRO A 168 -22.23 -10.96 0.52
N SER A 169 -23.44 -11.32 0.09
CA SER A 169 -24.46 -11.84 1.02
C SER A 169 -24.11 -13.17 1.69
N GLN A 170 -23.20 -13.96 1.10
CA GLN A 170 -22.71 -15.21 1.69
C GLN A 170 -21.52 -14.99 2.65
N ALA A 171 -21.02 -13.76 2.79
CA ALA A 171 -19.94 -13.46 3.72
C ALA A 171 -20.43 -13.59 5.17
N ASN A 172 -19.61 -14.22 6.01
CA ASN A 172 -19.87 -14.40 7.43
C ASN A 172 -18.78 -13.70 8.26
N LYS A 173 -18.93 -13.74 9.59
CA LYS A 173 -18.03 -13.07 10.55
C LYS A 173 -16.54 -13.49 10.46
N ASN A 174 -16.25 -14.66 9.87
CA ASN A 174 -14.88 -15.15 9.72
C ASN A 174 -14.24 -14.71 8.40
N ASP A 175 -15.02 -14.18 7.46
CA ASP A 175 -14.49 -13.70 6.19
C ASP A 175 -13.81 -12.34 6.41
N LYS A 176 -12.65 -12.18 5.75
CA LYS A 176 -11.81 -10.98 5.76
C LYS A 176 -11.51 -10.60 4.33
N PHE A 177 -11.48 -9.31 4.02
CA PHE A 177 -11.29 -8.76 2.68
C PHE A 177 -10.01 -7.94 2.58
N TYR A 178 -9.28 -8.08 1.48
CA TYR A 178 -7.92 -7.55 1.38
C TYR A 178 -7.72 -6.59 0.21
N GLN A 179 -8.11 -6.98 -1.00
CA GLN A 179 -7.90 -6.20 -2.21
C GLN A 179 -9.05 -6.41 -3.19
N ILE A 180 -9.27 -5.43 -4.07
CA ILE A 180 -10.16 -5.55 -5.21
C ILE A 180 -9.36 -5.61 -6.51
N SER A 181 -9.84 -6.38 -7.49
CA SER A 181 -9.24 -6.47 -8.81
C SER A 181 -9.37 -5.14 -9.55
N ASN A 182 -8.40 -4.86 -10.43
CA ASN A 182 -8.40 -3.63 -11.24
C ASN A 182 -9.57 -3.53 -12.24
N GLU A 183 -10.25 -4.65 -12.53
CA GLU A 183 -11.48 -4.76 -13.31
C GLU A 183 -12.29 -5.98 -12.83
N ASP A 184 -13.55 -6.14 -13.27
CA ASP A 184 -14.42 -7.31 -13.01
C ASP A 184 -15.00 -7.45 -11.59
N ASN A 185 -14.87 -6.41 -10.75
CA ASN A 185 -15.46 -6.29 -9.41
C ASN A 185 -15.22 -7.52 -8.50
N LEU A 186 -14.03 -8.09 -8.55
CA LEU A 186 -13.62 -9.21 -7.70
C LEU A 186 -12.96 -8.69 -6.42
N ILE A 187 -13.16 -9.40 -5.32
CA ILE A 187 -12.55 -9.08 -4.03
C ILE A 187 -11.85 -10.32 -3.50
N THR A 188 -10.57 -10.21 -3.17
CA THR A 188 -9.87 -11.29 -2.49
C THR A 188 -10.12 -11.22 -1.00
N GLY A 189 -10.30 -12.40 -0.41
CA GLY A 189 -10.43 -12.56 1.02
C GLY A 189 -9.60 -13.71 1.56
N ASN A 190 -9.67 -13.90 2.88
CA ASN A 190 -9.02 -15.01 3.54
C ASN A 190 -9.58 -16.37 3.08
N SER A 191 -8.89 -17.45 3.45
CA SER A 191 -9.24 -18.81 3.01
C SER A 191 -9.21 -18.99 1.48
N LEU A 192 -8.32 -18.25 0.81
CA LEU A 192 -8.18 -18.18 -0.64
C LEU A 192 -9.51 -18.04 -1.41
N LYS A 193 -10.38 -17.16 -0.91
CA LYS A 193 -11.65 -16.83 -1.56
C LYS A 193 -11.52 -15.66 -2.52
N ILE A 194 -12.08 -15.81 -3.71
CA ILE A 194 -12.33 -14.73 -4.65
C ILE A 194 -13.85 -14.48 -4.67
N TRP A 195 -14.27 -13.36 -4.11
CA TRP A 195 -15.66 -12.93 -4.07
C TRP A 195 -16.04 -12.17 -5.33
N GLN A 196 -17.23 -12.47 -5.87
CA GLN A 196 -17.85 -11.72 -6.95
C GLN A 196 -18.94 -10.82 -6.36
N THR A 197 -18.70 -9.51 -6.38
CA THR A 197 -19.61 -8.53 -5.73
C THR A 197 -20.96 -8.42 -6.43
N ASN A 198 -21.04 -8.69 -7.74
CA ASN A 198 -22.26 -8.47 -8.52
C ASN A 198 -23.29 -9.60 -8.40
N ASN A 199 -22.86 -10.83 -8.09
CA ASN A 199 -23.73 -12.01 -8.08
C ASN A 199 -23.70 -12.78 -6.75
N ASN A 200 -23.03 -12.24 -5.72
CA ASN A 200 -22.96 -12.81 -4.37
C ASN A 200 -22.46 -14.26 -4.34
N THR A 201 -21.51 -14.61 -5.21
CA THR A 201 -20.84 -15.91 -5.22
C THR A 201 -19.36 -15.75 -4.89
N TYR A 202 -18.70 -16.86 -4.59
CA TYR A 202 -17.25 -16.90 -4.43
C TYR A 202 -16.65 -18.14 -5.06
N THR A 203 -15.41 -18.03 -5.49
CA THR A 203 -14.57 -19.14 -5.93
C THR A 203 -13.51 -19.40 -4.86
N ASN A 204 -13.39 -20.66 -4.41
CA ASN A 204 -12.29 -21.09 -3.57
C ASN A 204 -11.14 -21.58 -4.45
N ILE A 205 -9.93 -21.13 -4.14
CA ILE A 205 -8.71 -21.62 -4.80
C ILE A 205 -8.12 -22.82 -4.02
N ASP A 206 -8.08 -22.73 -2.69
CA ASP A 206 -7.63 -23.83 -1.81
C ASP A 206 -8.37 -23.76 -0.47
N TYR A 207 -8.95 -24.88 -0.04
CA TYR A 207 -9.72 -24.98 1.19
C TYR A 207 -8.86 -25.03 2.47
N GLN A 208 -7.55 -25.28 2.34
CA GLN A 208 -6.69 -25.56 3.50
C GLN A 208 -5.97 -24.32 4.06
N GLN A 209 -5.95 -23.19 3.33
CA GLN A 209 -5.13 -22.02 3.64
C GLN A 209 -5.94 -20.84 4.21
N THR A 210 -6.33 -20.93 5.49
CA THR A 210 -7.35 -20.05 6.11
C THR A 210 -6.95 -18.59 6.39
N LYS A 211 -5.65 -18.24 6.34
CA LYS A 211 -5.15 -16.91 6.76
C LYS A 211 -4.35 -16.15 5.70
N GLU A 212 -4.30 -16.67 4.49
CA GLU A 212 -3.46 -16.11 3.45
C GLU A 212 -4.12 -14.89 2.78
N ILE A 213 -3.29 -13.87 2.53
CA ILE A 213 -3.68 -12.67 1.77
C ILE A 213 -3.31 -12.90 0.32
N MET A 214 -4.29 -12.71 -0.57
CA MET A 214 -4.09 -12.87 -1.99
C MET A 214 -4.19 -11.53 -2.72
N PRO A 215 -3.11 -10.99 -3.28
CA PRO A 215 -3.26 -9.92 -4.25
C PRO A 215 -3.91 -10.45 -5.53
N ILE A 216 -4.64 -9.57 -6.21
CA ILE A 216 -5.39 -9.87 -7.43
C ILE A 216 -5.14 -8.80 -8.49
N ILE A 217 -5.00 -9.23 -9.73
CA ILE A 217 -4.71 -8.34 -10.85
C ILE A 217 -5.24 -8.92 -12.17
N LYS A 218 -5.95 -8.12 -12.94
CA LYS A 218 -6.20 -8.34 -14.36
C LYS A 218 -5.03 -7.81 -15.19
N THR A 219 -4.52 -8.67 -16.04
CA THR A 219 -3.26 -8.49 -16.75
C THR A 219 -3.35 -9.08 -18.15
N ASN A 220 -2.42 -8.67 -19.02
CA ASN A 220 -2.17 -9.29 -20.32
C ASN A 220 -0.73 -9.83 -20.42
N ILE A 221 -0.05 -10.09 -19.30
CA ILE A 221 1.38 -10.47 -19.30
C ILE A 221 1.64 -11.80 -20.02
N ARG A 222 0.64 -12.70 -20.10
CA ARG A 222 0.76 -13.97 -20.83
C ARG A 222 0.39 -13.86 -22.31
N GLY A 223 -0.11 -12.72 -22.78
CA GLY A 223 -0.51 -12.47 -24.17
C GLY A 223 -2.01 -12.56 -24.44
N PHE A 224 -2.82 -12.80 -23.41
CA PHE A 224 -4.27 -12.60 -23.42
C PHE A 224 -4.73 -12.00 -22.08
N SER A 225 -5.90 -11.35 -22.08
CA SER A 225 -6.49 -10.79 -20.87
C SER A 225 -6.94 -11.90 -19.92
N GLU A 226 -6.47 -11.86 -18.69
CA GLU A 226 -6.84 -12.79 -17.63
C GLU A 226 -6.71 -12.13 -16.26
N ILE A 227 -7.25 -12.77 -15.23
CA ILE A 227 -7.08 -12.37 -13.84
C ILE A 227 -6.16 -13.36 -13.16
N LEU A 228 -5.09 -12.82 -12.57
CA LEU A 228 -4.15 -13.57 -11.76
C LEU A 228 -4.41 -13.30 -10.28
N VAL A 229 -4.37 -14.37 -9.50
CA VAL A 229 -4.38 -14.32 -8.04
C VAL A 229 -3.11 -14.98 -7.55
N MET A 230 -2.42 -14.34 -6.62
CA MET A 230 -1.13 -14.81 -6.16
C MET A 230 -1.24 -15.16 -4.69
N SER A 231 -0.50 -16.20 -4.32
CA SER A 231 -0.52 -16.78 -3.00
C SER A 231 0.93 -16.98 -2.58
N GLY A 232 1.24 -16.58 -1.36
CA GLY A 232 2.51 -16.83 -0.71
C GLY A 232 2.23 -17.34 0.69
N GLY A 233 2.78 -18.53 0.97
CA GLY A 233 2.72 -19.20 2.26
C GLY A 233 2.70 -18.28 3.48
N TYR A 234 1.61 -18.32 4.25
CA TYR A 234 1.49 -17.58 5.52
C TYR A 234 2.05 -18.37 6.71
N ASN A 235 2.28 -19.68 6.56
CA ASN A 235 2.69 -20.55 7.66
C ASN A 235 3.78 -21.54 7.25
N ASN A 236 4.31 -22.23 8.25
CA ASN A 236 5.32 -23.29 8.14
C ASN A 236 4.84 -24.57 7.40
N LEU A 237 3.58 -24.64 6.95
CA LEU A 237 3.02 -25.81 6.28
C LEU A 237 3.07 -25.71 4.74
N ASP A 238 3.10 -24.50 4.18
CA ASP A 238 3.30 -24.28 2.75
C ASP A 238 4.11 -23.00 2.55
N THR A 239 5.35 -23.12 2.09
CA THR A 239 6.27 -21.99 1.84
C THR A 239 6.37 -21.65 0.36
N LYS A 240 5.44 -22.17 -0.45
CA LYS A 240 5.47 -21.99 -1.91
C LYS A 240 4.76 -20.69 -2.28
N PHE A 241 5.31 -20.02 -3.28
CA PHE A 241 4.59 -18.99 -4.01
C PHE A 241 3.85 -19.64 -5.16
N LYS A 242 2.57 -19.31 -5.32
CA LYS A 242 1.69 -19.84 -6.36
C LYS A 242 1.00 -18.71 -7.10
N VAL A 243 0.84 -18.88 -8.40
CA VAL A 243 0.01 -17.99 -9.24
C VAL A 243 -1.10 -18.81 -9.84
N TYR A 244 -2.33 -18.37 -9.64
CA TYR A 244 -3.54 -18.95 -10.21
C TYR A 244 -4.10 -18.01 -11.26
N SER A 245 -4.75 -18.58 -12.28
CA SER A 245 -5.32 -17.82 -13.40
C SER A 245 -6.80 -18.12 -13.58
N SER A 246 -7.56 -17.08 -13.90
CA SER A 246 -8.96 -17.19 -14.31
C SER A 246 -9.14 -18.04 -15.56
N ALA A 247 -8.17 -18.06 -16.47
CA ALA A 247 -8.22 -18.88 -17.69
C ALA A 247 -8.26 -20.39 -17.39
N ASN A 248 -7.78 -20.79 -16.20
CA ASN A 248 -7.80 -22.17 -15.71
C ASN A 248 -8.82 -22.37 -14.57
N ASN A 249 -9.76 -21.44 -14.40
CA ASN A 249 -10.75 -21.41 -13.31
C ASN A 249 -10.10 -21.50 -11.91
N TYR A 250 -8.86 -21.04 -11.77
CA TYR A 250 -8.06 -21.11 -10.53
C TYR A 250 -7.86 -22.52 -9.95
N THR A 251 -8.12 -23.58 -10.73
CA THR A 251 -8.09 -24.97 -10.23
C THR A 251 -6.67 -25.49 -9.97
N THR A 252 -5.70 -25.01 -10.74
CA THR A 252 -4.28 -25.40 -10.62
C THR A 252 -3.39 -24.16 -10.75
N PRO A 253 -2.30 -24.06 -9.97
CA PRO A 253 -1.34 -22.98 -10.15
C PRO A 253 -0.70 -23.06 -11.55
N ILE A 254 -0.68 -21.93 -12.26
CA ILE A 254 0.07 -21.78 -13.51
C ILE A 254 1.57 -21.54 -13.27
N PHE A 255 1.95 -21.25 -12.03
CA PHE A 255 3.32 -21.08 -11.58
C PHE A 255 3.42 -21.51 -10.12
N THR A 256 4.51 -22.20 -9.79
CA THR A 256 4.88 -22.55 -8.41
C THR A 256 6.37 -22.30 -8.23
N GLN A 257 6.76 -21.67 -7.13
CA GLN A 257 8.15 -21.54 -6.74
C GLN A 257 8.32 -21.91 -5.26
N ASP A 258 9.29 -22.78 -5.00
CA ASP A 258 9.65 -23.21 -3.64
C ASP A 258 10.53 -22.16 -2.94
N GLU A 259 10.54 -22.21 -1.60
CA GLU A 259 11.48 -21.48 -0.74
C GLU A 259 11.47 -19.94 -0.90
N VAL A 260 10.29 -19.34 -1.03
CA VAL A 260 10.16 -17.87 -0.98
C VAL A 260 10.20 -17.29 0.44
N GLY A 261 10.25 -18.15 1.47
CA GLY A 261 10.21 -17.76 2.88
C GLY A 261 8.81 -17.30 3.32
N GLU A 262 8.72 -16.60 4.45
CA GLU A 262 7.47 -15.94 4.86
C GLU A 262 7.14 -14.85 3.83
N PHE A 263 6.11 -15.04 3.01
CA PHE A 263 5.79 -14.10 1.93
C PHE A 263 4.30 -13.82 1.92
N SER A 264 3.87 -12.80 2.68
CA SER A 264 2.50 -12.32 2.68
C SER A 264 2.36 -11.13 1.74
N SER A 265 1.67 -11.34 0.62
CA SER A 265 1.51 -10.31 -0.41
C SER A 265 0.29 -9.44 -0.15
N TYR A 266 0.41 -8.13 -0.37
CA TYR A 266 -0.64 -7.15 -0.09
C TYR A 266 -1.26 -6.55 -1.34
N PHE A 267 -0.49 -6.45 -2.43
CA PHE A 267 -0.96 -5.96 -3.71
C PHE A 267 -0.14 -6.54 -4.86
N ALA A 268 -0.72 -6.50 -6.06
CA ALA A 268 -0.05 -6.78 -7.31
C ALA A 268 -0.44 -5.72 -8.35
N ARG A 269 0.52 -5.30 -9.18
CA ARG A 269 0.24 -4.45 -10.35
C ARG A 269 1.27 -4.69 -11.47
N GLU A 270 0.91 -4.36 -12.69
CA GLU A 270 1.88 -4.34 -13.79
C GLU A 270 2.87 -3.18 -13.62
N PHE A 271 4.16 -3.45 -13.78
CA PHE A 271 5.26 -2.49 -13.65
C PHE A 271 6.43 -2.95 -14.53
N ASN A 272 6.86 -2.12 -15.50
CA ASN A 272 7.97 -2.43 -16.42
C ASN A 272 7.95 -3.87 -16.99
N ASP A 273 6.84 -4.24 -17.65
CA ASP A 273 6.60 -5.56 -18.26
C ASP A 273 6.67 -6.76 -17.30
N ALA A 274 6.66 -6.49 -16.00
CA ALA A 274 6.53 -7.46 -14.93
C ALA A 274 5.22 -7.23 -14.16
N ILE A 275 4.86 -8.18 -13.29
CA ILE A 275 3.93 -7.90 -12.19
C ILE A 275 4.76 -7.69 -10.93
N LEU A 276 4.67 -6.48 -10.38
CA LEU A 276 5.26 -6.13 -9.10
C LEU A 276 4.32 -6.52 -7.97
N ILE A 277 4.84 -7.28 -7.02
CA ILE A 277 4.10 -7.84 -5.90
C ILE A 277 4.69 -7.24 -4.62
N GLY A 278 3.89 -6.48 -3.89
CA GLY A 278 4.30 -5.95 -2.60
C GLY A 278 3.99 -6.94 -1.49
N SER A 279 4.94 -7.17 -0.57
CA SER A 279 4.80 -8.11 0.53
C SER A 279 5.33 -7.59 1.86
N ASN A 280 5.17 -8.38 2.91
CA ASN A 280 5.78 -8.16 4.23
C ASN A 280 7.32 -8.11 4.18
N ASN A 281 7.92 -8.59 3.10
CA ASN A 281 9.36 -8.68 2.92
C ASN A 281 9.92 -7.81 1.78
N GLY A 282 9.16 -6.81 1.33
CA GLY A 282 9.54 -5.88 0.27
C GLY A 282 8.79 -6.18 -1.03
N PHE A 283 9.51 -6.27 -2.14
CA PHE A 283 8.92 -6.49 -3.46
C PHE A 283 9.42 -7.75 -4.12
N ALA A 284 8.54 -8.45 -4.82
CA ALA A 284 8.89 -9.48 -5.78
C ALA A 284 8.45 -9.06 -7.19
N GLU A 285 9.24 -9.42 -8.20
CA GLU A 285 8.83 -9.27 -9.60
C GLU A 285 8.45 -10.65 -10.16
N PHE A 286 7.22 -10.78 -10.64
CA PHE A 286 6.83 -11.89 -11.50
C PHE A 286 7.07 -11.49 -12.95
N THR A 287 8.07 -12.10 -13.57
CA THR A 287 8.62 -11.72 -14.88
C THR A 287 8.46 -12.82 -15.90
N LYS A 288 8.48 -12.46 -17.18
CA LYS A 288 8.48 -13.38 -18.32
C LYS A 288 9.77 -13.19 -19.11
N ASN A 289 10.54 -14.25 -19.34
CA ASN A 289 11.74 -14.17 -20.18
C ASN A 289 11.37 -14.12 -21.68
N LYS A 290 12.37 -13.95 -22.56
CA LYS A 290 12.14 -13.88 -24.03
C LYS A 290 11.54 -15.16 -24.63
N GLU A 291 11.73 -16.30 -23.97
CA GLU A 291 11.18 -17.62 -24.37
C GLU A 291 9.76 -17.83 -23.82
N GLY A 292 9.25 -16.87 -23.05
CA GLY A 292 7.92 -16.92 -22.45
C GLY A 292 7.83 -17.66 -21.12
N ILE A 293 8.97 -18.03 -20.53
CA ILE A 293 9.07 -18.72 -19.25
C ILE A 293 8.90 -17.70 -18.11
N PHE A 294 8.01 -18.01 -17.17
CA PHE A 294 7.78 -17.19 -15.99
C PHE A 294 8.78 -17.48 -14.88
N ALA A 295 9.20 -16.44 -14.16
CA ALA A 295 10.06 -16.54 -12.99
C ALA A 295 9.67 -15.49 -11.94
N LEU A 296 9.77 -15.85 -10.66
CA LEU A 296 9.62 -14.93 -9.55
C LEU A 296 11.00 -14.50 -9.03
N GLN A 297 11.31 -13.23 -9.21
CA GLN A 297 12.47 -12.62 -8.60
C GLN A 297 12.09 -12.18 -7.18
N ALA A 298 12.50 -12.99 -6.20
CA ALA A 298 12.21 -12.74 -4.79
C ALA A 298 12.97 -11.50 -4.26
N PRO A 299 12.48 -10.86 -3.18
CA PRO A 299 13.08 -9.65 -2.60
C PRO A 299 14.55 -9.79 -2.13
N SER A 300 15.08 -11.01 -2.07
CA SER A 300 16.42 -11.34 -1.56
C SER A 300 17.41 -11.77 -2.65
N LYS A 301 16.98 -11.90 -3.91
CA LYS A 301 17.77 -12.54 -4.98
C LYS A 301 18.19 -11.60 -6.12
N SER A 302 18.04 -10.28 -5.98
CA SER A 302 18.57 -9.34 -6.98
C SER A 302 19.97 -8.86 -6.62
N VAL A 303 20.87 -9.02 -7.57
CA VAL A 303 22.32 -8.82 -7.45
C VAL A 303 22.79 -7.49 -8.04
N GLU A 304 21.89 -6.60 -8.47
CA GLU A 304 22.31 -5.29 -8.99
C GLU A 304 22.36 -4.21 -7.89
N PRO A 305 23.50 -3.54 -7.67
CA PRO A 305 23.61 -2.41 -6.76
C PRO A 305 22.63 -1.29 -7.17
N GLY A 306 21.67 -0.96 -6.29
CA GLY A 306 20.64 0.05 -6.54
C GLY A 306 19.30 -0.51 -7.04
N ALA A 307 19.21 -1.81 -7.34
CA ALA A 307 17.93 -2.48 -7.54
C ALA A 307 17.16 -2.60 -6.22
N TYR A 308 15.87 -2.30 -6.24
CA TYR A 308 14.97 -2.36 -5.07
C TYR A 308 14.81 -3.77 -4.48
N ASN A 309 15.14 -4.80 -5.26
CA ASN A 309 15.15 -6.21 -4.88
C ASN A 309 16.42 -6.62 -4.10
N GLY A 310 17.32 -5.67 -3.76
CA GLY A 310 18.64 -5.97 -3.17
C GLY A 310 19.00 -5.30 -1.83
N SER A 311 18.50 -4.12 -1.43
CA SER A 311 19.23 -3.42 -0.33
C SER A 311 18.53 -2.42 0.58
N GLN A 312 17.30 -1.96 0.37
CA GLN A 312 16.74 -0.89 1.23
C GLN A 312 15.37 -1.16 1.84
N LEU A 313 14.49 -1.89 1.16
CA LEU A 313 13.15 -2.27 1.66
C LEU A 313 13.01 -3.76 1.95
N SER A 314 14.09 -4.54 1.88
CA SER A 314 14.06 -5.94 2.31
C SER A 314 13.58 -6.02 3.76
N LYS A 315 12.72 -7.02 4.05
CA LYS A 315 12.11 -7.23 5.37
C LYS A 315 11.35 -6.01 5.92
N THR A 316 10.88 -5.14 5.03
CA THR A 316 10.11 -3.95 5.41
C THR A 316 8.68 -4.15 4.92
N GLY A 317 7.74 -4.17 5.86
CA GLY A 317 6.32 -4.20 5.55
C GLY A 317 5.91 -2.96 4.76
N LEU A 318 5.04 -3.16 3.77
CA LEU A 318 4.44 -2.08 3.00
C LEU A 318 3.10 -1.70 3.63
N ASN A 319 2.83 -0.39 3.74
CA ASN A 319 1.55 0.12 4.23
C ASN A 319 0.61 0.45 3.08
N ASP A 320 1.09 1.20 2.09
CA ASP A 320 0.27 1.69 0.99
C ASP A 320 1.11 2.05 -0.24
N ILE A 321 0.48 2.19 -1.39
CA ILE A 321 1.14 2.59 -2.64
C ILE A 321 0.31 3.56 -3.46
N ILE A 322 1.00 4.42 -4.22
CA ILE A 322 0.40 5.26 -5.26
C ILE A 322 1.05 4.92 -6.61
N PRO A 323 0.33 4.22 -7.50
CA PRO A 323 0.67 4.15 -8.92
C PRO A 323 0.67 5.55 -9.55
N VAL A 324 1.79 5.98 -10.13
CA VAL A 324 1.85 7.23 -10.91
C VAL A 324 1.87 6.93 -12.40
N SER A 325 2.63 5.90 -12.79
CA SER A 325 2.77 5.46 -14.18
C SER A 325 3.19 3.99 -14.24
N ASN A 326 3.40 3.47 -15.45
CA ASN A 326 3.91 2.12 -15.69
C ASN A 326 5.29 1.84 -15.06
N ASN A 327 6.05 2.89 -14.76
CA ASN A 327 7.42 2.81 -14.29
C ASN A 327 7.68 3.60 -13.01
N THR A 328 6.67 4.29 -12.45
CA THR A 328 6.79 5.09 -11.23
C THR A 328 5.70 4.77 -10.22
N ILE A 329 6.11 4.50 -8.97
CA ILE A 329 5.25 4.20 -7.82
C ILE A 329 5.79 4.93 -6.59
N TYR A 330 4.92 5.55 -5.81
CA TYR A 330 5.23 5.94 -4.44
C TYR A 330 4.82 4.83 -3.48
N ILE A 331 5.67 4.57 -2.49
CA ILE A 331 5.57 3.44 -1.59
C ILE A 331 5.67 3.96 -0.18
N LEU A 332 4.61 3.76 0.60
CA LEU A 332 4.64 3.98 2.03
C LEU A 332 5.02 2.69 2.74
N THR A 333 6.01 2.77 3.61
CA THR A 333 6.58 1.62 4.31
C THR A 333 6.41 1.76 5.82
N GLN A 334 6.36 0.61 6.51
CA GLN A 334 6.36 0.55 7.96
C GLN A 334 7.73 0.96 8.50
N GLY A 335 7.78 2.06 9.24
CA GLY A 335 8.99 2.52 9.94
C GLY A 335 10.10 3.11 9.06
N LYS A 336 10.10 2.91 7.73
CA LYS A 336 11.12 3.49 6.82
C LYS A 336 10.63 4.69 6.01
N GLY A 337 9.34 5.04 6.10
CA GLY A 337 8.76 6.22 5.48
C GLY A 337 8.37 6.06 4.00
N LEU A 338 8.39 7.16 3.26
CA LEU A 338 8.00 7.21 1.85
C LEU A 338 9.20 6.99 0.94
N TRP A 339 8.96 6.20 -0.10
CA TRP A 339 9.92 5.87 -1.13
C TRP A 339 9.29 6.07 -2.49
N LYS A 340 10.11 6.44 -3.47
CA LYS A 340 9.75 6.49 -4.88
C LYS A 340 10.51 5.39 -5.61
N LEU A 341 9.77 4.46 -6.23
CA LEU A 341 10.32 3.49 -7.16
C LEU A 341 10.08 4.02 -8.58
N GLU A 342 11.14 4.39 -9.28
CA GLU A 342 11.08 4.96 -10.62
C GLU A 342 12.11 4.26 -11.52
N ASN A 343 11.67 3.69 -12.65
CA ASN A 343 12.54 2.96 -13.58
C ASN A 343 13.41 1.90 -12.88
N ARG A 344 12.81 1.12 -11.96
CA ARG A 344 13.50 0.11 -11.13
C ARG A 344 14.56 0.67 -10.16
N LYS A 345 14.66 1.99 -10.00
CA LYS A 345 15.52 2.64 -9.01
C LYS A 345 14.68 3.11 -7.82
N LEU A 346 15.12 2.77 -6.63
CA LEU A 346 14.47 3.20 -5.39
C LEU A 346 15.15 4.48 -4.85
N THR A 347 14.35 5.48 -4.50
CA THR A 347 14.79 6.73 -3.89
C THR A 347 13.95 7.04 -2.66
N LYS A 348 14.56 7.55 -1.59
CA LYS A 348 13.86 7.97 -0.37
C LYS A 348 13.34 9.40 -0.54
N GLU A 349 12.12 9.67 -0.07
CA GLU A 349 11.43 10.97 -0.22
C GLU A 349 11.20 11.75 1.07
#